data_AF-A0A947JA40-F1
#
_entry.id   AF-A0A947JA40-F1
#
_cell.length_a   1.000
_cell.length_b   1.000
_cell.length_c   1.000
_cell.angle_alpha   90.00
_cell.angle_beta   90.00
_cell.angle_gamma   90.00
#
_symmetry.space_group_name_H-M   'P 1'
#
loop_
_entity.id
_entity.type
_entity.pdbx_description
1 polymer ?
#
loop_
_entity_poly.entity_id
_entity_poly.type
_entity_poly.pdbx_seq_one_letter_code
_entity_poly.pdbx_strand_id
1 'polypeptide(L)'
;MGFAPDVVIGKPSPIAYRLALRDLPVEARRVVMIGDRLETDVAGGIAAGIDTALVLSGISTLEEVDRSAIRPTWVAADIAALARGDATRLDP
;
A
#
# COMPACT_ATOMS: atom_id res chain seq x y z
N MET A 1 23.19 -8.76 21.55
CA MET A 1 23.16 -8.22 20.17
C MET A 1 22.34 -9.17 19.32
N GLY A 2 21.38 -8.66 18.55
CA GLY A 2 20.56 -9.48 17.66
C GLY A 2 21.19 -9.58 16.27
N PHE A 3 20.92 -10.67 15.56
CA PHE A 3 21.27 -10.82 14.15
C PHE A 3 20.16 -10.19 13.30
N ALA A 4 20.55 -9.45 12.26
CA ALA A 4 19.59 -9.02 11.24
C ALA A 4 19.09 -10.25 10.46
N PRO A 5 17.82 -10.27 10.04
CA PRO A 5 17.32 -11.35 9.19
C PRO A 5 18.05 -11.34 7.84
N ASP A 6 18.34 -12.53 7.31
CA ASP A 6 18.94 -12.67 5.97
C ASP A 6 18.00 -12.12 4.87
N VAL A 7 16.69 -12.32 5.05
CA VAL A 7 15.65 -11.83 4.13
C VAL A 7 14.45 -11.31 4.92
N VAL A 8 13.99 -10.11 4.59
CA VAL A 8 12.72 -9.56 5.07
C VAL A 8 11.64 -9.86 4.04
N ILE A 9 10.69 -10.73 4.40
CA ILE A 9 9.56 -11.12 3.53
C ILE A 9 8.36 -10.19 3.72
N GLY A 10 8.17 -9.69 4.94
CA GLY A 10 7.09 -8.78 5.29
C GLY A 10 7.26 -7.39 4.69
N LYS A 11 6.17 -6.63 4.70
CA LYS A 11 6.11 -5.23 4.26
C LYS A 11 7.21 -4.39 4.95
N PRO A 12 7.92 -3.49 4.22
CA PRO A 12 7.67 -3.04 2.85
C PRO A 12 8.24 -3.93 1.74
N SER A 13 8.78 -5.11 2.06
CA SER A 13 9.26 -6.02 1.02
C SER A 13 8.15 -6.38 0.03
N PRO A 14 8.41 -6.36 -1.29
CA PRO A 14 7.43 -6.73 -2.29
C PRO A 14 7.18 -8.24 -2.35
N ILE A 15 7.97 -9.04 -1.64
CA ILE A 15 7.94 -10.51 -1.74
C ILE A 15 6.57 -11.06 -1.35
N ALA A 16 6.02 -10.64 -0.22
CA ALA A 16 4.69 -11.08 0.22
C ALA A 16 3.59 -10.74 -0.81
N TYR A 17 3.65 -9.53 -1.39
CA TYR A 17 2.70 -9.10 -2.42
C TYR A 17 2.83 -9.91 -3.71
N ARG A 18 4.07 -10.15 -4.19
CA ARG A 18 4.30 -10.93 -5.42
C ARG A 18 3.86 -12.38 -5.26
N LEU A 19 4.04 -12.96 -4.07
CA LEU A 19 3.50 -14.29 -3.75
C LEU A 19 1.97 -14.29 -3.82
N ALA A 20 1.32 -13.31 -3.20
CA ALA A 20 -0.14 -13.18 -3.27
C ALA A 20 -0.63 -12.99 -4.72
N LEU A 21 0.03 -12.13 -5.51
CA LEU A 21 -0.31 -11.87 -6.91
C LEU A 21 -0.17 -13.11 -7.80
N ARG A 22 0.82 -13.97 -7.54
CA ARG A 22 0.99 -15.22 -8.29
C ARG A 22 -0.20 -16.17 -8.11
N ASP A 23 -0.82 -16.16 -6.94
CA ASP A 23 -1.89 -17.08 -6.59
C ASP A 23 -3.28 -16.51 -6.98
N LEU A 24 -3.35 -15.24 -7.43
CA LEU A 24 -4.58 -14.59 -7.88
C LEU A 24 -4.82 -14.78 -9.39
N PRO A 25 -6.03 -15.16 -9.84
CA PRO A 25 -6.37 -15.31 -11.25
C PRO A 25 -6.69 -13.95 -11.92
N VAL A 26 -5.94 -12.90 -11.61
CA VAL A 26 -6.12 -11.55 -12.16
C VAL A 26 -4.77 -10.91 -12.47
N GLU A 27 -4.75 -10.04 -13.49
CA GLU A 27 -3.57 -9.25 -13.83
C GLU A 27 -3.25 -8.24 -12.71
N ALA A 28 -1.97 -7.99 -12.45
CA ALA A 28 -1.51 -7.07 -11.41
C ALA A 28 -2.11 -5.65 -11.53
N ARG A 29 -2.32 -5.16 -12.76
CA ARG A 29 -2.97 -3.86 -13.03
C ARG A 29 -4.44 -3.77 -12.58
N ARG A 30 -5.06 -4.90 -12.21
CA ARG A 30 -6.42 -4.97 -11.67
C ARG A 30 -6.43 -5.22 -10.16
N VAL A 31 -5.28 -5.13 -9.50
CA VAL A 31 -5.12 -5.34 -8.07
C VAL A 31 -4.75 -4.02 -7.42
N VAL A 32 -5.40 -3.74 -6.29
CA VAL A 32 -5.08 -2.61 -5.42
C VAL A 32 -4.69 -3.11 -4.03
N MET A 33 -3.58 -2.61 -3.51
CA MET A 33 -3.18 -2.76 -2.11
C MET A 33 -3.96 -1.77 -1.26
N ILE A 34 -4.63 -2.21 -0.19
CA ILE A 34 -5.32 -1.32 0.76
C ILE A 34 -4.64 -1.43 2.12
N GLY A 35 -4.23 -0.31 2.71
CA GLY A 35 -3.58 -0.28 4.01
C GLY A 35 -3.56 1.09 4.66
N ASP A 36 -3.10 1.15 5.90
CA ASP A 36 -3.12 2.35 6.74
C ASP A 36 -1.73 2.93 7.03
N ARG A 37 -0.64 2.24 6.63
CA ARG A 37 0.73 2.73 6.82
C ARG A 37 1.45 3.02 5.51
N LEU A 38 1.86 4.27 5.32
CA LEU A 38 2.56 4.70 4.12
C LEU A 38 3.89 3.93 3.88
N GLU A 39 4.69 3.79 4.93
CA GLU A 39 6.06 3.23 4.84
C GLU A 39 6.12 1.72 4.68
N THR A 40 5.04 1.00 4.99
CA THR A 40 5.00 -0.47 4.90
C THR A 40 4.01 -0.94 3.85
N ASP A 41 2.75 -0.55 4.00
CA ASP A 41 1.66 -1.01 3.14
C ASP A 41 1.83 -0.44 1.74
N VAL A 42 1.74 0.88 1.63
CA VAL A 42 1.78 1.59 0.36
C VAL A 42 3.14 1.39 -0.31
N ALA A 43 4.25 1.60 0.41
CA ALA A 43 5.59 1.36 -0.12
C ALA A 43 5.77 -0.05 -0.70
N GLY A 44 5.24 -1.06 -0.01
CA GLY A 44 5.31 -2.44 -0.46
C GLY A 44 4.44 -2.74 -1.69
N GLY A 45 3.23 -2.16 -1.75
CA GLY A 45 2.37 -2.26 -2.93
C GLY A 45 3.00 -1.62 -4.16
N ILE A 46 3.56 -0.42 -4.02
CA ILE A 46 4.29 0.27 -5.09
C ILE A 46 5.49 -0.57 -5.55
N ALA A 47 6.30 -1.09 -4.62
CA ALA A 47 7.45 -1.94 -4.95
C ALA A 47 7.06 -3.28 -5.61
N ALA A 48 5.82 -3.72 -5.42
CA ALA A 48 5.24 -4.88 -6.08
C ALA A 48 4.64 -4.56 -7.45
N GLY A 49 4.57 -3.28 -7.85
CA GLY A 49 4.05 -2.84 -9.14
C GLY A 49 2.53 -2.88 -9.22
N ILE A 50 1.84 -2.72 -8.09
CA ILE A 50 0.39 -2.65 -8.00
C ILE A 50 -0.06 -1.28 -7.50
N ASP A 51 -1.29 -0.96 -7.86
CA ASP A 51 -1.99 0.22 -7.41
C ASP A 51 -2.20 0.19 -5.88
N THR A 52 -2.27 1.35 -5.22
CA THR A 52 -2.38 1.40 -3.76
C THR A 52 -3.41 2.42 -3.27
N ALA A 53 -4.17 2.07 -2.24
CA ALA A 53 -5.10 2.95 -1.55
C ALA A 53 -4.72 3.05 -0.06
N LEU A 54 -4.39 4.26 0.39
CA LEU A 54 -4.17 4.57 1.80
C LEU A 54 -5.51 4.91 2.46
N VAL A 55 -5.83 4.25 3.57
CA VAL A 55 -6.95 4.61 4.44
C VAL A 55 -6.46 5.38 5.68
N LEU A 56 -7.07 6.53 5.95
CA LEU A 56 -6.65 7.44 7.03
C LEU A 56 -7.23 7.10 8.41
N SER A 57 -7.92 5.96 8.54
CA SER A 57 -8.53 5.50 9.79
C SER A 57 -7.55 4.83 10.75
N GLY A 58 -6.33 4.52 10.28
CA GLY A 58 -5.30 3.85 11.06
C GLY A 58 -4.18 4.79 11.45
N ILE A 59 -2.98 4.53 10.92
CA ILE A 59 -1.75 5.14 11.44
C ILE A 59 -1.29 6.35 10.63
N SER A 60 -1.15 6.21 9.31
CA SER A 60 -0.61 7.29 8.50
C SER A 60 -1.61 8.40 8.26
N THR A 61 -1.11 9.63 8.22
CA THR A 61 -1.91 10.85 8.04
C THR A 61 -1.69 11.47 6.67
N LEU A 62 -2.62 12.33 6.24
CA LEU A 62 -2.45 13.07 4.98
C LEU A 62 -1.21 13.98 4.99
N GLU A 63 -0.89 14.57 6.15
CA GLU A 63 0.31 15.41 6.30
C GLU A 63 1.63 14.61 6.18
N GLU A 64 1.63 13.32 6.53
CA GLU A 64 2.75 12.43 6.25
C GLU A 64 2.85 12.09 4.76
N VAL A 65 1.73 11.92 4.06
CA VAL A 65 1.72 11.74 2.60
C VAL A 65 2.37 12.95 1.93
N ASP A 66 1.95 14.16 2.28
CA ASP A 66 2.46 15.40 1.67
C ASP A 66 3.97 15.57 1.84
N ARG A 67 4.51 15.14 3.00
CA ARG A 67 5.94 15.25 3.33
C ARG A 67 6.79 14.07 2.85
N SER A 68 6.17 12.94 2.50
CA SER A 68 6.87 11.75 2.03
C SER A 68 7.22 11.85 0.55
N ALA A 69 8.06 10.94 0.04
CA ALA A 69 8.20 10.66 -1.39
C ALA A 69 7.31 9.50 -1.84
N ILE A 70 6.74 8.74 -0.89
CA ILE A 70 5.81 7.64 -1.18
C ILE A 70 4.46 8.26 -1.49
N ARG A 71 3.93 7.96 -2.68
CA ARG A 71 2.65 8.49 -3.17
C ARG A 71 1.68 7.34 -3.41
N PRO A 72 0.63 7.17 -2.57
CA PRO A 72 -0.39 6.19 -2.86
C PRO A 72 -1.22 6.64 -4.08
N THR A 73 -1.70 5.71 -4.91
CA THR A 73 -2.62 6.01 -6.01
C THR A 73 -3.93 6.67 -5.52
N TRP A 74 -4.47 6.22 -4.38
CA TRP A 74 -5.67 6.81 -3.76
C TRP A 74 -5.52 7.04 -2.26
N VAL A 75 -6.28 7.99 -1.75
CA VAL A 75 -6.48 8.22 -0.32
C VAL A 75 -7.98 8.25 -0.01
N ALA A 76 -8.37 7.56 1.05
CA ALA A 76 -9.74 7.56 1.56
C ALA A 76 -9.73 7.74 3.08
N ALA A 77 -10.83 8.27 3.64
CA ALA A 77 -10.95 8.46 5.08
C ALA A 77 -10.87 7.13 5.85
N ASP A 78 -11.54 6.09 5.34
CA ASP A 78 -11.57 4.74 5.88
C ASP A 78 -11.95 3.72 4.79
N ILE A 79 -12.05 2.44 5.15
CA ILE A 79 -12.46 1.36 4.21
C ILE A 79 -13.89 1.57 3.72
N ALA A 80 -14.80 2.13 4.54
CA ALA A 80 -16.20 2.31 4.16
C ALA A 80 -16.34 3.42 3.11
N ALA A 81 -15.59 4.52 3.25
CA ALA A 81 -15.46 5.57 2.26
C ALA A 81 -14.91 5.03 0.95
N LEU A 82 -13.82 4.25 1.01
CA LEU A 82 -13.26 3.60 -0.17
C LEU A 82 -14.29 2.70 -0.89
N ALA A 83 -15.04 1.90 -0.14
CA ALA A 83 -16.07 1.01 -0.69
C ALA A 83 -17.25 1.75 -1.35
N ARG A 84 -17.54 2.98 -0.92
CA ARG A 84 -18.55 3.85 -1.55
C ARG A 84 -18.02 4.62 -2.76
N GLY A 85 -16.71 4.56 -3.02
CA GLY A 85 -16.07 5.38 -4.04
C GLY A 85 -15.67 6.78 -3.58
N ASP A 86 -15.77 7.06 -2.27
CA ASP A 86 -15.35 8.31 -1.63
C ASP A 86 -13.82 8.31 -1.42
N ALA A 87 -13.07 8.26 -2.52
CA ALA A 87 -11.61 8.23 -2.51
C ALA A 87 -11.02 9.25 -3.48
N THR A 88 -10.00 9.98 -3.02
CA THR A 88 -9.27 10.95 -3.84
C THR A 88 -8.12 10.24 -4.52
N ARG A 89 -8.08 10.28 -5.85
CA ARG A 89 -6.91 9.84 -6.61
C ARG A 89 -5.81 10.90 -6.48
N LEU A 90 -4.61 10.49 -6.12
CA LEU A 90 -3.44 11.35 -6.21
C LEU A 90 -2.77 11.03 -7.55
N ASP A 91 -2.87 11.96 -8.50
CA ASP A 91 -2.15 11.83 -9.77
C ASP A 91 -0.63 11.85 -9.49
N PRO A 92 0.17 11.08 -10.25
CA PRO A 92 1.62 11.07 -10.12
C PRO A 92 2.27 12.42 -10.43
#